data_AF-A0A2K3KKH4-F1
#
_entry.id   AF-A0A2K3KKH4-F1
#
_cell.length_a   1.000
_cell.length_b   1.000
_cell.length_c   1.000
_cell.angle_alpha   90.00
_cell.angle_beta   90.00
_cell.angle_gamma   90.00
#
_symmetry.space_group_name_H-M   'P 1'
#
loop_
_entity.id
_entity.type
_entity.pdbx_description
1 polymer ?
#
loop_
_entity_poly.entity_id
_entity_poly.type
_entity_poly.pdbx_seq_one_letter_code
_entity_poly.pdbx_strand_id
1 'polypeptide(L)' 'MAESSNYMKPSIPKFDGHYDHWAMLMENLLRSKEYWTQIEDGIAVAPANATPEQT' A
#
# COMPACT_ATOMS: atom_id res chain seq x y z
N MET A 1 38.54 -13.19 -15.12
CA MET A 1 37.58 -12.21 -15.65
C MET A 1 36.24 -12.56 -15.05
N ALA A 2 35.71 -11.68 -14.21
CA ALA A 2 34.53 -11.93 -13.39
C ALA A 2 33.40 -11.02 -13.88
N GLU A 3 32.46 -11.57 -14.64
CA GLU A 3 31.20 -10.94 -15.02
C GLU A 3 30.45 -11.97 -15.87
N SER A 4 29.17 -12.24 -15.71
CA SER A 4 28.10 -11.46 -15.11
C SER A 4 27.07 -12.46 -14.60
N SER A 5 26.93 -12.54 -13.27
CA SER A 5 25.84 -13.24 -12.62
C SER A 5 24.54 -12.92 -13.33
N ASN A 6 23.83 -13.95 -13.77
CA ASN A 6 22.44 -13.89 -14.20
C ASN A 6 21.60 -13.51 -12.96
N TYR A 7 21.77 -12.27 -12.50
CA TYR A 7 20.86 -11.62 -11.58
C TYR A 7 19.56 -11.55 -12.37
N MET A 8 18.68 -12.51 -12.14
CA MET A 8 17.27 -12.43 -12.47
C MET A 8 16.86 -11.04 -12.00
N LYS A 9 16.83 -10.08 -12.94
CA LYS A 9 16.38 -8.73 -12.62
C LYS A 9 15.02 -8.97 -11.98
N PRO A 10 14.78 -8.53 -10.73
CA PRO A 10 13.43 -8.56 -10.22
C PRO A 10 12.61 -7.87 -11.29
N SER A 11 11.68 -8.60 -11.90
CA SER A 11 10.70 -8.01 -12.80
C SER A 11 9.86 -7.13 -11.88
N ILE A 12 10.37 -5.94 -11.57
CA ILE A 12 9.64 -4.89 -10.89
C ILE A 12 8.47 -4.67 -11.83
N PRO A 13 7.24 -5.05 -11.44
CA PRO A 13 6.08 -4.88 -12.28
C PRO A 13 6.03 -3.41 -12.62
N LYS A 14 6.38 -3.07 -13.85
CA LYS A 14 6.38 -1.68 -14.28
C LYS A 14 4.90 -1.33 -14.36
N PHE A 15 4.49 -0.38 -13.54
CA PHE A 15 3.10 0.02 -13.42
C PHE A 15 2.58 0.48 -14.79
N ASP A 16 1.80 -0.35 -15.47
CA ASP A 16 1.45 -0.23 -16.89
C ASP A 16 0.24 0.68 -17.14
N GLY A 17 0.20 1.85 -16.49
CA GLY A 17 -0.82 2.87 -16.77
C GLY A 17 -2.25 2.55 -16.30
N HIS A 18 -2.51 1.37 -15.74
CA HIS A 18 -3.83 1.02 -15.20
C HIS A 18 -4.09 1.56 -13.79
N TYR A 19 -3.65 2.80 -13.51
CA TYR A 19 -3.92 3.45 -12.23
C TYR A 19 -5.42 3.65 -12.01
N ASP A 20 -6.15 3.97 -13.07
CA ASP A 20 -7.59 4.19 -13.03
C ASP A 20 -8.35 2.94 -12.57
N HIS A 21 -8.00 1.78 -13.14
CA HIS A 21 -8.58 0.50 -12.76
C HIS A 21 -8.21 0.13 -11.31
N TRP A 22 -6.94 0.30 -10.93
CA TRP A 22 -6.49 0.03 -9.56
C TRP A 22 -7.18 0.94 -8.54
N ALA A 23 -7.31 2.23 -8.85
CA ALA A 23 -7.98 3.21 -7.99
C ALA A 23 -9.46 2.85 -7.78
N MET A 24 -10.16 2.44 -8.84
CA MET A 24 -11.55 2.01 -8.76
C MET A 24 -11.72 0.78 -7.85
N LEU A 25 -10.83 -0.22 -7.95
CA LEU A 25 -10.86 -1.41 -7.09
C LEU A 25 -10.56 -1.07 -5.63
N MET A 26 -9.55 -0.21 -5.39
CA MET A 26 -9.18 0.20 -4.04
C MET A 26 -10.26 1.05 -3.38
N GLU A 27 -10.91 1.93 -4.13
CA GLU A 27 -12.03 2.73 -3.64
C GLU A 27 -13.19 1.82 -3.19
N ASN A 28 -13.61 0.86 -4.02
CA ASN A 28 -14.68 -0.07 -3.67
C ASN A 28 -14.32 -0.94 -2.46
N LEU A 29 -13.07 -1.38 -2.36
CA LEU A 29 -12.57 -2.19 -1.24
C LEU A 29 -12.60 -1.40 0.07
N LEU A 30 -12.12 -0.15 0.06
CA LEU A 30 -12.07 0.72 1.23
C LEU A 30 -13.47 1.13 1.69
N ARG A 31 -14.39 1.42 0.75
CA ARG A 31 -15.80 1.67 1.06
C ARG A 31 -16.51 0.43 1.61
N SER A 32 -16.22 -0.76 1.07
CA SER A 32 -16.82 -2.03 1.54
C SER A 32 -16.34 -2.46 2.92
N LYS A 33 -15.19 -1.96 3.37
CA LYS A 33 -14.61 -2.25 4.68
C LYS A 33 -14.80 -1.11 5.69
N GLU A 34 -15.61 -0.11 5.34
CA GLU A 34 -15.86 1.10 6.15
C GLU A 34 -14.58 1.90 6.50
N TYR A 35 -13.46 1.59 5.85
CA TYR A 35 -12.18 2.29 6.02
C TYR A 35 -12.12 3.63 5.28
N TRP A 36 -13.13 3.95 4.47
CA TRP A 36 -13.20 5.22 3.75
C TRP A 36 -13.13 6.43 4.70
N THR A 37 -13.80 6.36 5.85
CA THR A 37 -13.77 7.41 6.87
C THR A 37 -12.36 7.66 7.40
N GLN A 38 -11.53 6.62 7.53
CA GLN A 38 -10.13 6.76 7.94
C GLN A 38 -9.24 7.41 6.87
N ILE A 39 -9.63 7.34 5.61
CA ILE A 39 -8.94 8.02 4.51
C ILE A 39 -9.35 9.49 4.44
N GLU A 40 -10.64 9.80 4.68
CA GLU A 40 -11.16 11.18 4.64
C GLU A 40 -10.83 12.00 5.89
N ASP A 41 -11.08 11.44 7.08
CA ASP A 41 -10.83 12.09 8.37
C ASP A 41 -9.33 11.99 8.77
N GLY A 42 -8.61 11.08 8.13
CA GLY A 42 -7.23 10.75 8.43
C GLY A 42 -7.12 9.71 9.54
N ILE A 43 -6.13 8.83 9.42
CA ILE A 43 -5.77 7.92 10.51
C ILE A 43 -4.96 8.75 11.51
N ALA A 44 -5.52 8.95 12.71
CA ALA A 44 -4.75 9.49 13.83
C ALA A 44 -3.53 8.58 14.03
N VAL A 45 -2.35 9.06 13.62
CA VAL A 45 -1.10 8.33 13.80
C VAL A 45 -0.91 8.21 15.30
N ALA A 46 -0.92 6.97 15.81
CA ALA A 46 -0.64 6.71 17.19
C ALA A 46 0.72 7.33 17.56
N PRO A 47 0.83 8.05 18.68
CA PRO A 47 2.12 8.57 19.12
C PRO A 47 3.12 7.42 19.20
N ALA A 48 4.39 7.68 18.90
CA ALA A 48 5.45 6.68 18.77
C ALA A 48 5.69 5.79 20.03
N ASN A 49 4.93 6.03 21.11
CA ASN A 49 5.01 5.33 22.37
C ASN A 49 3.64 4.74 22.81
N ALA A 50 2.82 4.27 21.86
CA ALA A 50 1.59 3.53 22.17
C ALA A 50 1.95 2.22 22.90
N THR A 51 1.91 2.24 24.23
CA THR A 51 1.95 1.03 25.04
C THR A 51 0.68 0.21 24.78
N PRO A 52 0.76 -1.13 24.80
CA PRO A 52 -0.33 -2.05 24.40
C PRO A 52 -1.57 -2.02 25.33
N GLU A 53 -1.75 -0.99 26.14
CA GLU A 53 -2.67 -0.93 27.27
C GLU A 53 -3.88 0.00 27.04
N GLN A 54 -4.03 0.54 25.83
CA GLN A 54 -5.15 1.40 25.48
C GLN A 54 -6.05 0.75 24.41
N THR A 55 -6.64 -0.40 24.73
CA THR A 55 -7.97 -0.82 24.26
C THR A 55 -8.54 -1.84 25.24
#